data_AF-A0A0S1SAT4-F1
#
_entry.id   AF-A0A0S1SAT4-F1
#
_cell.length_a   1.000
_cell.length_b   1.000
_cell.length_c   1.000
_cell.angle_alpha   90.00
_cell.angle_beta   90.00
_cell.angle_gamma   90.00
#
_symmetry.space_group_name_H-M   'P 1'
#
loop_
_entity.id
_entity.type
_entity.pdbx_description
1 polymer ?
#
loop_
_entity_poly.entity_id
_entity_poly.type
_entity_poly.pdbx_seq_one_letter_code
_entity_poly.pdbx_strand_id
1 'polypeptide(L)'
;MKKILLPTDFSINALNAINYAIYLFENEECDFFILHTVQIGPSGYSSSFNKGRDTRLQKITMEEAERNATSLKASLEAKKKNPKHTIETIINTDSLLNAIGKNVINKDID
;
A
#
# COMPACT_ATOMS: atom_id res chain seq x y z
N MET A 1 15.26 1.89 15.37
CA MET A 1 14.43 1.20 14.36
C MET A 1 13.73 2.25 13.55
N LYS A 2 13.96 2.30 12.23
CA LYS A 2 13.29 3.26 11.35
C LYS A 2 11.96 2.73 10.88
N LYS A 3 10.96 3.58 10.74
CA LYS A 3 9.65 3.24 10.21
C LYS A 3 9.44 4.00 8.92
N ILE A 4 9.34 3.29 7.81
CA ILE A 4 9.39 3.87 6.47
C ILE A 4 8.09 3.55 5.73
N LEU A 5 7.35 4.59 5.32
CA LEU A 5 6.13 4.45 4.52
C LEU A 5 6.47 4.54 3.03
N LEU A 6 6.06 3.53 2.26
CA LEU A 6 6.32 3.42 0.82
C LEU A 6 4.99 3.31 0.06
N PRO A 7 4.50 4.40 -0.56
CA PRO A 7 3.34 4.36 -1.42
C PRO A 7 3.57 3.48 -2.66
N THR A 8 2.54 2.78 -3.11
CA THR A 8 2.59 1.98 -4.33
C THR A 8 1.27 2.01 -5.10
N ASP A 9 1.40 2.07 -6.41
CA ASP A 9 0.35 1.80 -7.41
C ASP A 9 0.57 0.44 -8.11
N PHE A 10 1.47 -0.38 -7.57
CA PHE A 10 1.95 -1.65 -8.14
C PHE A 10 2.65 -1.51 -9.50
N SER A 11 2.98 -0.30 -9.93
CA SER A 11 3.79 -0.09 -11.13
C SER A 11 5.23 -0.55 -10.93
N ILE A 12 5.93 -0.75 -12.05
CA ILE A 12 7.37 -1.03 -12.04
C ILE A 12 8.17 0.08 -11.36
N ASN A 13 7.72 1.34 -11.46
CA ASN A 13 8.38 2.48 -10.84
C ASN A 13 8.25 2.43 -9.32
N ALA A 14 7.06 2.14 -8.81
CA ALA A 14 6.85 1.95 -7.37
C ALA A 14 7.65 0.75 -6.85
N LEU A 15 7.69 -0.37 -7.59
CA LEU A 15 8.51 -1.53 -7.23
C LEU A 15 10.01 -1.19 -7.19
N ASN A 16 10.51 -0.41 -8.14
CA ASN A 16 11.89 0.04 -8.16
C ASN A 16 12.22 0.94 -6.95
N ALA A 17 11.32 1.87 -6.60
CA ALA A 17 11.47 2.70 -5.41
C ALA A 17 11.50 1.87 -4.12
N ILE A 18 10.62 0.86 -4.00
CA ILE A 18 10.60 -0.06 -2.86
C ILE A 18 11.91 -0.85 -2.76
N ASN A 19 12.37 -1.45 -3.86
CA ASN A 19 13.63 -2.20 -3.88
C ASN A 19 14.82 -1.31 -3.52
N TYR A 20 14.83 -0.07 -4.02
CA TYR A 20 15.87 0.89 -3.70
C TYR A 20 15.88 1.24 -2.22
N ALA A 21 14.72 1.50 -1.61
CA ALA A 21 14.61 1.79 -0.18
C ALA A 21 15.11 0.60 0.67
N ILE A 22 14.69 -0.63 0.36
CA ILE A 22 15.14 -1.83 1.07
C ILE A 22 16.65 -2.01 0.95
N TYR A 23 17.22 -1.76 -0.24
CA TYR A 23 18.67 -1.82 -0.45
C TYR A 23 19.43 -0.72 0.31
N LEU A 24 18.95 0.53 0.24
CA LEU A 24 19.56 1.67 0.91
C LEU A 24 19.68 1.45 2.43
N PHE A 25 18.66 0.83 3.03
CA PHE A 25 18.60 0.56 4.46
C PHE A 25 19.00 -0.87 4.85
N GLU A 26 19.75 -1.61 4.01
CA GLU A 26 20.04 -3.03 4.25
C GLU A 26 20.73 -3.34 5.59
N ASN A 27 21.46 -2.35 6.13
CA ASN A 27 22.21 -2.49 7.38
C ASN A 27 21.47 -1.96 8.61
N GLU A 28 20.34 -1.28 8.43
CA GLU A 28 19.54 -0.66 9.49
C GLU A 28 18.30 -1.51 9.82
N GLU A 29 17.89 -1.49 11.09
CA GLU A 29 16.64 -2.11 11.52
C GLU A 29 15.45 -1.25 11.10
N CYS A 30 14.60 -1.78 10.22
CA CYS A 30 13.55 -1.02 9.54
C CYS A 30 12.22 -1.78 9.49
N ASP A 31 11.14 -1.07 9.76
CA ASP A 31 9.77 -1.49 9.48
C ASP A 31 9.29 -0.77 8.22
N PHE A 32 9.09 -1.52 7.14
CA PHE A 32 8.58 -0.99 5.88
C PHE A 32 7.07 -1.16 5.80
N PHE A 33 6.36 -0.05 5.64
CA PHE A 33 4.91 0.00 5.47
C PHE A 33 4.58 0.33 4.01
N ILE A 34 4.12 -0.66 3.25
CA ILE A 34 3.74 -0.49 1.85
C ILE A 34 2.28 -0.04 1.78
N LEU A 35 2.02 1.18 1.31
CA LEU A 35 0.69 1.78 1.28
C LEU A 35 0.11 1.80 -0.13
N HIS A 36 -1.07 1.21 -0.31
CA HIS A 36 -1.88 1.38 -1.51
C HIS A 36 -3.21 2.07 -1.16
N THR A 37 -3.66 2.99 -2.00
CA THR A 37 -4.97 3.63 -1.86
C THR A 37 -5.89 3.30 -3.02
N VAL A 38 -7.08 2.80 -2.71
CA VAL A 38 -8.16 2.54 -3.66
C VAL A 38 -9.06 3.76 -3.69
N GLN A 39 -8.93 4.58 -4.73
CA GLN A 39 -9.76 5.78 -4.85
C GLN A 39 -11.18 5.41 -5.30
N ILE A 40 -12.12 5.52 -4.37
CA ILE A 40 -13.54 5.33 -4.64
C ILE A 40 -14.16 6.72 -4.84
N GLY A 41 -14.12 7.24 -6.06
CA GLY A 41 -14.83 8.47 -6.39
C GLY A 41 -16.34 8.22 -6.48
N PRO A 42 -17.21 9.16 -6.06
CA PRO A 42 -18.60 9.11 -6.49
C PRO A 42 -18.58 9.26 -8.01
N SER A 43 -19.10 8.26 -8.73
CA SER A 43 -19.54 8.52 -10.09
C SER A 43 -20.46 9.74 -10.00
N GLY A 44 -20.14 10.83 -10.71
CA GLY A 44 -20.81 12.15 -10.57
C GLY A 44 -22.31 12.17 -10.88
N TYR A 45 -22.95 11.00 -10.97
CA TYR A 45 -24.34 10.73 -11.29
C TYR A 45 -24.85 9.55 -10.42
N SER A 46 -25.02 9.73 -9.11
CA SER A 46 -25.54 8.65 -8.27
C SER A 46 -27.08 8.66 -8.20
N SER A 47 -27.72 7.90 -9.09
CA SER A 47 -29.08 7.38 -8.87
C SER A 47 -29.02 6.12 -8.01
N SER A 48 -30.11 5.74 -7.34
CA SER A 48 -30.15 4.56 -6.45
C SER A 48 -29.79 3.23 -7.15
N PHE A 49 -29.86 3.16 -8.48
CA PHE A 49 -29.40 2.02 -9.29
C PHE A 49 -27.86 1.92 -9.41
N ASN A 50 -27.15 3.05 -9.30
CA ASN A 50 -25.69 3.09 -9.42
C ASN A 50 -24.99 2.67 -8.11
N LYS A 51 -25.63 2.84 -6.95
CA LYS A 51 -25.07 2.43 -5.64
C LYS A 51 -24.72 0.94 -5.57
N GLY A 52 -25.55 0.04 -6.12
CA GLY A 52 -25.29 -1.40 -6.09
C GLY A 52 -24.18 -1.87 -7.05
N ARG A 53 -23.93 -1.11 -8.13
CA ARG A 53 -22.81 -1.36 -9.05
C ARG A 53 -21.50 -0.81 -8.48
N ASP A 54 -21.57 0.37 -7.86
CA ASP A 54 -20.44 0.99 -7.18
C ASP A 54 -19.92 0.07 -6.05
N THR A 55 -20.78 -0.54 -5.24
CA THR A 55 -20.35 -1.48 -4.17
C THR A 55 -19.69 -2.75 -4.70
N ARG A 56 -20.18 -3.31 -5.82
CA ARG A 56 -19.56 -4.49 -6.44
C ARG A 56 -18.20 -4.16 -7.05
N LEU A 57 -18.09 -3.03 -7.75
CA LEU A 57 -16.83 -2.57 -8.32
C LEU A 57 -15.80 -2.30 -7.22
N GLN A 58 -16.21 -1.61 -6.15
CA GLN A 58 -15.38 -1.38 -4.96
C GLN A 58 -14.85 -2.69 -4.37
N LYS A 59 -15.71 -3.71 -4.23
CA LYS A 59 -15.30 -5.01 -3.72
C LYS A 59 -14.24 -5.66 -4.61
N ILE A 60 -14.46 -5.67 -5.93
CA ILE A 60 -13.50 -6.25 -6.89
C ILE A 60 -12.16 -5.51 -6.83
N THR A 61 -12.18 -4.17 -6.79
CA THR A 61 -10.94 -3.36 -6.70
C THR A 61 -10.20 -3.59 -5.39
N MET A 62 -10.91 -3.78 -4.28
CA MET A 62 -10.32 -4.10 -2.99
C MET A 62 -9.67 -5.49 -2.98
N GLU A 63 -10.39 -6.49 -3.46
CA GLU A 63 -9.86 -7.85 -3.57
C GLU A 63 -8.62 -7.89 -4.48
N GLU A 64 -8.60 -7.09 -5.56
CA GLU A 64 -7.42 -6.96 -6.42
C GLU A 64 -6.24 -6.28 -5.72
N ALA A 65 -6.49 -5.18 -5.01
CA ALA A 65 -5.47 -4.52 -4.21
C ALA A 65 -4.87 -5.46 -3.15
N GLU A 66 -5.70 -6.25 -2.47
CA GLU A 66 -5.26 -7.25 -1.49
C GLU A 66 -4.40 -8.34 -2.12
N ARG A 67 -4.81 -8.88 -3.27
CA ARG A 67 -4.02 -9.87 -4.01
C ARG A 67 -2.66 -9.31 -4.44
N ASN A 68 -2.65 -8.11 -4.99
CA ASN A 68 -1.42 -7.46 -5.46
C ASN A 68 -0.47 -7.14 -4.29
N ALA A 69 -0.99 -6.62 -3.19
CA ALA A 69 -0.22 -6.37 -1.97
C ALA A 69 0.37 -7.66 -1.39
N THR A 70 -0.42 -8.73 -1.33
CA THR A 70 0.04 -10.05 -0.86
C THR A 70 1.14 -10.61 -1.74
N SER A 71 0.97 -10.55 -3.06
CA SER A 71 1.98 -11.00 -4.03
C SER A 71 3.27 -10.19 -3.93
N LEU A 72 3.15 -8.86 -3.83
CA LEU A 72 4.29 -7.96 -3.64
C LEU A 72 5.05 -8.29 -2.36
N LYS A 73 4.36 -8.39 -1.21
CA LYS A 73 4.97 -8.75 0.07
C LYS A 73 5.72 -10.07 -0.02
N ALA A 74 5.09 -11.11 -0.56
CA ALA A 74 5.73 -12.42 -0.75
C ALA A 74 6.98 -12.32 -1.64
N SER A 75 6.93 -11.51 -2.71
CA SER A 75 8.08 -11.32 -3.60
C SER A 75 9.25 -10.60 -2.92
N LEU A 76 8.98 -9.65 -2.04
CA LEU A 76 10.00 -8.91 -1.29
C LEU A 76 10.65 -9.80 -0.23
N GLU A 77 9.84 -10.55 0.53
CA GLU A 77 10.32 -11.49 1.55
C GLU A 77 11.11 -12.67 0.94
N ALA A 78 10.78 -13.08 -0.29
CA ALA A 78 11.48 -14.16 -0.99
C ALA A 78 12.87 -13.75 -1.50
N LYS A 79 13.06 -12.48 -1.91
CA LYS A 79 14.31 -12.02 -2.53
C LYS A 79 15.49 -11.96 -1.54
N LYS A 80 15.25 -11.55 -0.30
CA LYS A 80 16.26 -11.53 0.78
C LYS A 80 15.55 -11.57 2.12
N LYS A 81 15.68 -12.68 2.87
CA LYS A 81 15.33 -12.69 4.30
C LYS A 81 16.36 -11.87 5.06
N ASN A 82 16.09 -10.58 5.23
CA ASN A 82 16.84 -9.72 6.14
C ASN A 82 16.15 -9.72 7.51
N PRO A 83 16.75 -10.31 8.56
CA PRO A 83 16.13 -10.34 9.89
C PRO A 83 15.98 -8.95 10.52
N LYS A 84 16.66 -7.93 9.99
CA LYS A 84 16.54 -6.53 10.42
C LYS A 84 15.32 -5.82 9.83
N HIS A 85 14.66 -6.41 8.85
CA HIS A 85 13.58 -5.76 8.10
C HIS A 85 12.26 -6.47 8.32
N THR A 86 11.21 -5.70 8.61
CA THR A 86 9.83 -6.18 8.58
C THR A 86 9.06 -5.48 7.46
N ILE A 87 8.06 -6.16 6.90
CA ILE A 87 7.22 -5.62 5.82
C ILE A 87 5.74 -5.80 6.18
N GLU A 88 5.02 -4.67 6.25
CA GLU A 88 3.57 -4.63 6.42
C GLU A 88 2.93 -3.95 5.19
N THR A 89 1.78 -4.45 4.75
CA THR A 89 1.00 -3.86 3.67
C THR A 89 -0.26 -3.20 4.21
N ILE A 90 -0.56 -2.00 3.73
CA ILE A 90 -1.71 -1.19 4.13
C ILE A 90 -2.53 -0.87 2.89
N ILE A 91 -3.81 -1.19 2.92
CA ILE A 91 -4.77 -0.82 1.87
C ILE A 91 -5.78 0.15 2.47
N ASN A 92 -6.00 1.28 1.80
CA ASN A 92 -6.87 2.35 2.29
C ASN A 92 -7.86 2.82 1.20
N THR A 93 -9.07 3.21 1.57
CA THR A 93 -10.07 3.80 0.66
C THR A 93 -9.98 5.31 0.53
N ASP A 94 -9.24 5.96 1.43
CA ASP A 94 -9.09 7.41 1.43
C ASP A 94 -8.21 7.90 0.26
N SER A 95 -8.20 9.22 0.04
CA SER A 95 -7.21 9.82 -0.85
C SER A 95 -5.78 9.50 -0.38
N LEU A 96 -4.84 9.40 -1.32
CA LEU A 96 -3.44 9.12 -1.01
C LEU A 96 -2.88 10.09 0.05
N LEU A 97 -3.17 11.38 -0.08
CA LEU A 97 -2.70 12.41 0.87
C LEU A 97 -3.24 12.14 2.30
N ASN A 98 -4.54 11.86 2.42
CA ASN A 98 -5.15 11.54 3.72
C ASN A 98 -4.59 10.25 4.30
N ALA A 99 -4.41 9.23 3.46
CA ALA A 99 -3.89 7.94 3.87
C ALA A 99 -2.44 8.07 4.35
N ILE A 100 -1.59 8.86 3.68
CA ILE A 100 -0.24 9.19 4.14
C ILE A 100 -0.31 9.89 5.49
N GLY A 101 -1.04 11.00 5.61
CA GLY A 101 -1.11 11.77 6.85
C GLY A 101 -1.59 10.94 8.05
N LYS A 102 -2.63 10.11 7.85
CA LYS A 102 -3.14 9.20 8.88
C LYS A 102 -2.11 8.16 9.29
N ASN A 103 -1.44 7.51 8.33
CA ASN A 103 -0.50 6.43 8.64
C ASN A 103 0.81 6.97 9.23
N VAL A 104 1.27 8.15 8.81
CA VAL A 104 2.44 8.81 9.42
C VAL A 104 2.21 9.01 10.91
N ILE A 105 1.04 9.54 11.30
CA ILE A 105 0.70 9.76 12.71
C ILE A 105 0.46 8.42 13.43
N ASN A 106 -0.38 7.54 12.89
CA ASN A 106 -0.83 6.33 13.59
C ASN A 106 0.28 5.29 13.79
N LYS A 107 1.23 5.22 12.87
CA LYS A 107 2.35 4.27 12.91
C LYS A 107 3.65 4.92 13.34
N ASP A 108 3.66 6.24 13.57
CA ASP A 108 4.82 7.00 14.00
C ASP A 108 5.99 6.81 13.02
N ILE A 109 5.69 7.06 11.74
CA ILE A 109 6.62 6.97 10.60
C ILE A 109 7.63 8.12 10.69
N ASP A 110 8.91 7.82 10.42
CA ASP A 110 10.01 8.80 10.40
C ASP A 110 10.00 9.73 9.16
#